data_AF-A0A2T3YR33-F1
#
_entry.id   AF-A0A2T3YR33-F1
#
_cell.length_a   1.000
_cell.length_b   1.000
_cell.length_c   1.000
_cell.angle_alpha   90.00
_cell.angle_beta   90.00
_cell.angle_gamma   90.00
#
_symmetry.space_group_name_H-M   'P 1'
#
loop_
_entity.id
_entity.type
_entity.pdbx_description
1 polymer ?
#
loop_
_entity_poly.entity_id
_entity_poly.type
_entity_poly.pdbx_seq_one_letter_code
_entity_poly.pdbx_strand_id
1 'polypeptide(L)'
;MAQSEKPTLKKRIDALGEYCALREDYRGRLPGYLSRFTGYKLPNAQPPYEPLSFPPFSWLKYIPLKLEVYTFTWIGSFGGILLIEAIMSANTAFSEVYHAPIIITSFGASAVLLFSAIESPLAQPRNFVLGHFVSALVGTCITRLFVLNPNYHRFLDEGGFHANVFVNGGLSMATSALAQVLIGAVHPPAGATGLNAAVQSQVVTLSWRYLPVILASSLIMLGWALIINNVGRRRYPVFWWKPGKVFVSATKEQQIKERVREAREVEMALRVEEGATLSDEGGETSGHEP
;
A
#
# COMPACT_ATOMS: atom_id res chain seq x y z
N MET A 1 -20.61 -15.99 41.40
CA MET A 1 -21.15 -15.39 40.16
C MET A 1 -19.97 -14.80 39.38
N ALA A 2 -19.52 -15.46 38.31
CA ALA A 2 -18.40 -14.98 37.51
C ALA A 2 -18.85 -13.80 36.64
N GLN A 3 -18.27 -12.62 36.86
CA GLN A 3 -18.47 -11.46 35.99
C GLN A 3 -17.92 -11.80 34.60
N SER A 4 -18.81 -11.89 33.62
CA SER A 4 -18.47 -12.00 32.21
C SER A 4 -17.81 -10.70 31.76
N GLU A 5 -16.48 -10.67 31.72
CA GLU A 5 -15.71 -9.58 31.15
C GLU A 5 -16.08 -9.42 29.68
N LYS A 6 -16.85 -8.36 29.35
CA LYS A 6 -17.20 -8.04 27.96
C LYS A 6 -15.88 -7.80 27.19
N PRO A 7 -15.66 -8.49 26.06
CA PRO A 7 -14.42 -8.31 25.30
C PRO A 7 -14.29 -6.86 24.85
N THR A 8 -13.13 -6.26 25.17
CA THR A 8 -12.76 -4.90 24.81
C THR A 8 -12.91 -4.67 23.31
N LEU A 9 -13.24 -3.43 22.90
CA LEU A 9 -13.52 -3.06 21.51
C LEU A 9 -12.39 -3.51 20.56
N LYS A 10 -11.15 -3.47 21.04
CA LYS A 10 -9.96 -3.99 20.37
C LYS A 10 -10.03 -5.50 20.08
N LYS A 11 -10.42 -6.33 21.06
CA LYS A 11 -10.63 -7.77 20.85
C LYS A 11 -11.76 -8.04 19.86
N ARG A 12 -12.80 -7.19 19.81
CA ARG A 12 -13.89 -7.32 18.83
C ARG A 12 -13.43 -6.96 17.42
N ILE A 13 -12.61 -5.92 17.26
CA ILE A 13 -12.02 -5.53 15.98
C ILE A 13 -11.00 -6.58 15.51
N ASP A 14 -10.17 -7.10 16.41
CA ASP A 14 -9.21 -8.17 16.10
C ASP A 14 -9.97 -9.45 15.71
N ALA A 15 -11.02 -9.82 16.45
CA ALA A 15 -11.88 -10.95 16.11
C ALA A 15 -12.61 -10.73 14.78
N LEU A 16 -13.17 -9.55 14.51
CA LEU A 16 -13.75 -9.22 13.20
C LEU A 16 -12.72 -9.32 12.08
N GLY A 17 -11.48 -8.91 12.34
CA GLY A 17 -10.36 -9.07 11.44
C GLY A 17 -9.95 -10.53 11.21
N GLU A 18 -10.15 -11.41 12.18
CA GLU A 18 -10.00 -12.87 12.05
C GLU A 18 -11.20 -13.51 11.33
N TYR A 19 -12.42 -13.02 11.53
CA TYR A 19 -13.62 -13.47 10.80
C TYR A 19 -13.59 -13.09 9.31
N CYS A 20 -13.03 -11.92 8.97
CA CYS A 20 -12.79 -11.52 7.57
C CYS A 20 -11.60 -12.24 6.92
N ALA A 21 -10.72 -12.87 7.70
CA ALA A 21 -9.74 -13.80 7.15
C ALA A 21 -10.47 -15.12 6.92
N LEU A 22 -10.65 -15.50 5.65
CA LEU A 22 -11.30 -16.76 5.27
C LEU A 22 -10.76 -17.92 6.12
N ARG A 23 -11.65 -18.48 6.95
CA ARG A 23 -11.38 -19.56 7.92
C ARG A 23 -10.78 -20.81 7.28
N GLU A 24 -10.93 -20.95 5.96
CA GLU A 24 -10.33 -22.00 5.14
C GLU A 24 -9.69 -21.38 3.90
N ASP A 25 -8.51 -21.86 3.52
CA ASP A 25 -7.83 -21.42 2.30
C ASP A 25 -8.54 -21.99 1.06
N TYR A 26 -9.56 -21.28 0.58
CA TYR A 26 -10.37 -21.63 -0.59
C TYR A 26 -9.52 -21.90 -1.84
N ARG A 27 -8.29 -21.38 -1.91
CA ARG A 27 -7.38 -21.58 -3.05
C ARG A 27 -6.99 -23.04 -3.24
N GLY A 28 -7.00 -23.85 -2.18
CA GLY A 28 -6.79 -25.30 -2.25
C GLY A 28 -7.93 -26.06 -2.91
N ARG A 29 -9.13 -25.46 -3.05
CA ARG A 29 -10.29 -26.03 -3.74
C ARG A 29 -10.31 -25.71 -5.23
N LEU A 30 -9.52 -24.74 -5.69
CA LEU A 30 -9.42 -24.41 -7.11
C LEU A 30 -8.71 -25.54 -7.87
N PRO A 31 -9.04 -25.74 -9.16
CA PRO A 31 -8.30 -26.67 -10.00
C PRO A 31 -6.80 -26.38 -9.93
N GLY A 32 -5.97 -27.42 -9.85
CA GLY A 32 -4.53 -27.29 -9.58
C GLY A 32 -3.77 -26.36 -10.54
N TYR A 33 -4.25 -26.23 -11.77
CA TYR A 33 -3.71 -25.31 -12.77
C TYR A 33 -4.02 -23.84 -12.46
N LEU A 34 -5.16 -23.51 -11.85
CA LEU A 34 -5.52 -22.13 -11.45
C LEU A 34 -4.99 -21.77 -10.06
N SER A 35 -5.03 -22.71 -9.12
CA SER A 35 -4.63 -22.44 -7.73
C SER A 35 -3.19 -21.93 -7.65
N ARG A 36 -2.29 -22.48 -8.47
CA ARG A 36 -0.89 -22.05 -8.56
C ARG A 36 -0.73 -20.56 -8.87
N PHE A 37 -1.51 -20.02 -9.81
CA PHE A 37 -1.43 -18.60 -10.19
C PHE A 37 -2.02 -17.66 -9.14
N THR A 38 -2.78 -18.17 -8.17
CA THR A 38 -3.26 -17.40 -7.00
C THR A 38 -2.25 -17.39 -5.84
N GLY A 39 -1.04 -17.91 -6.05
CA GLY A 39 0.02 -18.03 -5.04
C GLY A 39 -0.16 -19.21 -4.09
N TYR A 40 -1.08 -20.13 -4.37
CA TYR A 40 -1.24 -21.37 -3.60
C TYR A 40 -0.11 -22.35 -3.93
N LYS A 41 0.49 -22.91 -2.89
CA LYS A 41 1.50 -23.96 -2.93
C LYS A 41 1.11 -25.01 -1.89
N LEU A 42 1.49 -26.27 -2.12
CA LEU A 42 1.19 -27.34 -1.16
C LEU A 42 1.77 -27.01 0.23
N PRO A 43 1.09 -27.40 1.33
CA PRO A 43 1.53 -27.06 2.69
C PRO A 43 2.97 -27.49 3.03
N ASN A 44 3.46 -28.56 2.41
CA ASN A 44 4.81 -29.10 2.63
C ASN A 44 5.86 -28.58 1.63
N ALA A 45 5.49 -27.70 0.71
CA ALA A 45 6.41 -27.19 -0.31
C ALA A 45 7.31 -26.10 0.27
N GLN A 46 8.63 -26.32 0.21
CA GLN A 46 9.64 -25.33 0.59
C GLN A 46 10.14 -24.57 -0.65
N PRO A 47 10.50 -23.29 -0.52
CA PRO A 47 11.19 -22.56 -1.57
C PRO A 47 12.63 -23.09 -1.75
N PRO A 48 13.17 -23.20 -2.98
CA PRO A 48 12.54 -22.85 -4.26
C PRO A 48 11.48 -23.87 -4.69
N TYR A 49 10.32 -23.38 -5.16
CA TYR A 49 9.21 -24.25 -5.55
C TYR A 49 9.49 -24.96 -6.88
N GLU A 50 8.78 -26.05 -7.17
CA GLU A 50 8.91 -26.71 -8.49
C GLU A 50 8.28 -25.85 -9.61
N PRO A 51 8.91 -25.77 -10.80
CA PRO A 51 8.33 -25.08 -11.97
C PRO A 51 7.10 -25.82 -12.50
N LEU A 52 6.42 -25.28 -13.51
CA LEU A 52 5.32 -26.00 -14.17
C LEU A 52 5.87 -27.27 -14.84
N SER A 53 5.18 -28.40 -14.64
CA SER A 53 5.63 -29.72 -15.10
C SER A 53 5.42 -29.94 -16.61
N PHE A 54 4.61 -29.10 -17.28
CA PHE A 54 4.33 -29.22 -18.70
C PHE A 54 5.27 -28.34 -19.57
N PRO A 55 5.59 -28.76 -20.81
CA PRO A 55 6.33 -27.94 -21.77
C PRO A 55 5.55 -26.65 -22.13
N PRO A 56 6.19 -25.49 -22.29
CA PRO A 56 7.62 -25.25 -22.38
C PRO A 56 8.23 -24.79 -21.05
N PHE A 57 7.73 -25.19 -19.89
CA PHE A 57 8.23 -24.68 -18.60
C PHE A 57 8.97 -25.74 -17.78
N SER A 58 8.87 -27.00 -18.18
CA SER A 58 9.53 -28.14 -17.55
C SER A 58 11.07 -28.06 -17.55
N TRP A 59 11.67 -27.33 -18.50
CA TRP A 59 13.13 -27.12 -18.60
C TRP A 59 13.67 -26.08 -17.61
N LEU A 60 12.82 -25.25 -16.99
CA LEU A 60 13.24 -24.22 -16.02
C LEU A 60 13.99 -24.81 -14.82
N LYS A 61 13.77 -26.09 -14.51
CA LYS A 61 14.48 -26.80 -13.43
C LYS A 61 16.00 -26.93 -13.68
N TYR A 62 16.43 -26.88 -14.95
CA TYR A 62 17.84 -27.01 -15.34
C TYR A 62 18.58 -25.66 -15.37
N ILE A 63 17.86 -24.54 -15.33
CA ILE A 63 18.46 -23.20 -15.37
C ILE A 63 18.87 -22.79 -13.95
N PRO A 64 19.99 -22.06 -13.76
CA PRO A 64 20.32 -21.43 -12.49
C PRO A 64 19.22 -20.46 -12.01
N LEU A 65 18.88 -20.50 -10.72
CA LEU A 65 17.78 -19.68 -10.15
C LEU A 65 17.99 -18.17 -10.38
N LYS A 66 19.24 -17.69 -10.36
CA LYS A 66 19.56 -16.27 -10.62
C LYS A 66 19.20 -15.84 -12.04
N LEU A 67 19.50 -16.67 -13.05
CA LEU A 67 19.17 -16.37 -14.45
C LEU A 67 17.67 -16.39 -14.67
N GLU A 68 16.99 -17.39 -14.10
CA GLU A 68 15.52 -17.45 -14.10
C GLU A 68 14.91 -16.16 -13.52
N VAL A 69 15.44 -15.69 -12.38
CA VAL A 69 15.01 -14.45 -11.74
C VAL A 69 15.21 -13.26 -12.68
N TYR A 70 16.39 -13.07 -13.27
CA TYR A 70 16.66 -11.95 -14.16
C TYR A 70 15.77 -11.97 -15.41
N THR A 71 15.64 -13.13 -16.05
CA THR A 71 14.82 -13.29 -17.24
C THR A 71 13.33 -13.03 -16.95
N PHE A 72 12.76 -13.60 -15.89
CA PHE A 72 11.37 -13.34 -15.56
C PHE A 72 11.11 -11.93 -15.03
N THR A 73 12.08 -11.30 -14.37
CA THR A 73 11.98 -9.88 -14.02
C THR A 73 11.91 -9.00 -15.28
N TRP A 74 12.75 -9.29 -16.27
CA TRP A 74 12.74 -8.56 -17.54
C TRP A 74 11.44 -8.81 -18.34
N ILE A 75 11.07 -10.08 -18.57
CA ILE A 75 9.85 -10.46 -19.30
C ILE A 75 8.61 -9.92 -18.59
N GLY A 76 8.57 -10.04 -17.26
CA GLY A 76 7.46 -9.55 -16.43
C GLY A 76 7.29 -8.04 -16.57
N SER A 77 8.36 -7.27 -16.36
CA SER A 77 8.31 -5.80 -16.45
C SER A 77 8.00 -5.34 -17.88
N PHE A 78 8.70 -5.88 -18.87
CA PHE A 78 8.47 -5.55 -20.28
C PHE A 78 7.04 -5.86 -20.70
N GLY A 79 6.58 -7.09 -20.45
CA GLY A 79 5.22 -7.52 -20.81
C GLY A 79 4.14 -6.74 -20.06
N GLY A 80 4.36 -6.42 -18.78
CA GLY A 80 3.39 -5.69 -17.97
C GLY A 80 3.19 -4.25 -18.44
N ILE A 81 4.29 -3.57 -18.76
CA ILE A 81 4.25 -2.21 -19.31
C ILE A 81 3.66 -2.22 -20.72
N LEU A 82 4.15 -3.10 -21.60
CA LEU A 82 3.65 -3.23 -22.97
C LEU A 82 2.15 -3.53 -23.01
N LEU A 83 1.64 -4.37 -22.09
CA LEU A 83 0.23 -4.71 -22.04
C LEU A 83 -0.64 -3.51 -21.62
N ILE A 84 -0.20 -2.71 -20.65
CA ILE A 84 -0.90 -1.47 -20.29
C ILE A 84 -0.88 -0.52 -21.49
N GLU A 85 0.30 -0.23 -22.05
CA GLU A 85 0.45 0.72 -23.16
C GLU A 85 -0.36 0.29 -24.38
N ALA A 86 -0.33 -0.98 -24.75
CA ALA A 86 -1.09 -1.51 -25.89
C ALA A 86 -2.61 -1.36 -25.67
N ILE A 87 -3.13 -1.67 -24.48
CA ILE A 87 -4.58 -1.60 -24.22
C ILE A 87 -5.04 -0.14 -24.13
N MET A 88 -4.25 0.73 -23.49
CA MET A 88 -4.56 2.15 -23.35
C MET A 88 -4.40 2.92 -24.66
N SER A 89 -3.48 2.50 -25.55
CA SER A 89 -3.22 3.15 -26.84
C SER A 89 -4.05 2.60 -27.99
N ALA A 90 -4.50 1.34 -27.95
CA ALA A 90 -5.35 0.79 -29.00
C ALA A 90 -6.71 1.50 -29.05
N ASN A 91 -7.45 1.37 -30.17
CA ASN A 91 -8.82 1.89 -30.36
C ASN A 91 -9.84 1.13 -29.47
N THR A 92 -9.56 1.08 -28.19
CA THR A 92 -10.41 0.55 -27.13
C THR A 92 -11.25 1.66 -26.55
N ALA A 93 -12.24 1.31 -25.73
CA ALA A 93 -13.00 2.30 -24.97
C ALA A 93 -12.10 3.21 -24.12
N PHE A 94 -10.91 2.75 -23.70
CA PHE A 94 -9.98 3.58 -22.91
C PHE A 94 -9.38 4.73 -23.71
N SER A 95 -9.01 4.52 -24.98
CA SER A 95 -8.53 5.58 -25.86
C SER A 95 -9.69 6.45 -26.37
N GLU A 96 -10.74 5.81 -26.89
CA GLU A 96 -11.82 6.49 -27.62
C GLU A 96 -12.84 7.20 -26.69
N VAL A 97 -13.22 6.56 -25.58
CA VAL A 97 -14.26 7.07 -24.68
C VAL A 97 -13.65 7.78 -23.47
N TYR A 98 -12.60 7.18 -22.90
CA TYR A 98 -11.97 7.72 -21.72
C TYR A 98 -10.85 8.73 -22.06
N HIS A 99 -10.23 8.70 -23.24
CA HIS A 99 -9.04 9.51 -23.55
C HIS A 99 -7.94 9.31 -22.50
N ALA A 100 -7.73 8.06 -22.09
CA ALA A 100 -6.72 7.69 -21.11
C ALA A 100 -5.31 8.01 -21.65
N PRO A 101 -4.39 8.51 -20.79
CA PRO A 101 -2.99 8.59 -21.17
C PRO A 101 -2.44 7.17 -21.42
N ILE A 102 -1.53 7.05 -22.39
CA ILE A 102 -0.92 5.76 -22.79
C ILE A 102 -0.35 5.01 -21.59
N ILE A 103 0.37 5.71 -20.72
CA ILE A 103 0.85 5.16 -19.46
C ILE A 103 0.96 6.24 -18.39
N ILE A 104 0.80 5.81 -17.15
CA ILE A 104 1.03 6.62 -15.97
C ILE A 104 2.33 6.12 -15.36
N THR A 105 3.30 7.01 -15.25
CA THR A 105 4.69 6.70 -14.87
C THR A 105 4.82 5.95 -13.54
N SER A 106 3.83 6.07 -12.64
CA SER A 106 3.75 5.28 -11.41
C SER A 106 3.79 3.76 -11.66
N PHE A 107 3.21 3.27 -12.76
CA PHE A 107 3.21 1.83 -13.08
C PHE A 107 4.61 1.30 -13.43
N GLY A 108 5.53 2.15 -13.87
CA GLY A 108 6.93 1.77 -14.06
C GLY A 108 7.59 1.36 -12.74
N ALA A 109 7.39 2.15 -11.68
CA ALA A 109 7.89 1.81 -10.35
C ALA A 109 7.12 0.61 -9.74
N SER A 110 5.82 0.47 -10.04
CA SER A 110 5.05 -0.72 -9.64
C SER A 110 5.58 -2.00 -10.31
N ALA A 111 6.03 -1.94 -11.57
CA ALA A 111 6.64 -3.06 -12.26
C ALA A 111 7.90 -3.57 -11.52
N VAL A 112 8.75 -2.65 -11.06
CA VAL A 112 9.95 -3.03 -10.27
C VAL A 112 9.55 -3.80 -9.01
N LEU A 113 8.52 -3.35 -8.28
CA LEU A 113 8.04 -4.07 -7.09
C LEU A 113 7.43 -5.42 -7.45
N LEU A 114 6.56 -5.48 -8.47
CA LEU A 114 5.80 -6.66 -8.84
C LEU A 114 6.63 -7.77 -9.50
N PHE A 115 7.75 -7.44 -10.16
CA PHE A 115 8.54 -8.42 -10.91
C PHE A 115 9.96 -8.63 -10.36
N SER A 116 10.50 -7.67 -9.60
CA SER A 116 11.84 -7.79 -8.98
C SER A 116 11.75 -8.09 -7.49
N ALA A 117 10.85 -7.42 -6.75
CA ALA A 117 10.71 -7.54 -5.30
C ALA A 117 9.40 -8.25 -4.90
N ILE A 118 9.14 -9.41 -5.50
CA ILE A 118 7.86 -10.15 -5.41
C ILE A 118 7.44 -10.53 -3.99
N GLU A 119 8.43 -10.71 -3.10
CA GLU A 119 8.22 -11.06 -1.69
C GLU A 119 7.95 -9.84 -0.82
N SER A 120 8.16 -8.63 -1.37
CA SER A 120 7.91 -7.39 -0.67
C SER A 120 6.43 -7.30 -0.28
N PRO A 121 6.13 -6.98 0.98
CA PRO A 121 4.76 -6.71 1.41
C PRO A 121 4.08 -5.60 0.60
N LEU A 122 4.88 -4.63 0.13
CA LEU A 122 4.42 -3.49 -0.66
C LEU A 122 4.04 -3.87 -2.09
N ALA A 123 4.54 -5.01 -2.58
CA ALA A 123 4.23 -5.55 -3.90
C ALA A 123 2.95 -6.42 -3.88
N GLN A 124 2.36 -6.71 -2.72
CA GLN A 124 1.23 -7.63 -2.66
C GLN A 124 -0.06 -7.04 -3.27
N PRO A 125 -0.98 -7.88 -3.77
CA PRO A 125 -2.12 -7.45 -4.59
C PRO A 125 -3.01 -6.39 -3.92
N ARG A 126 -3.30 -6.55 -2.62
CA ARG A 126 -4.09 -5.57 -1.86
C ARG A 126 -3.42 -4.20 -1.88
N ASN A 127 -2.13 -4.13 -1.54
CA ASN A 127 -1.40 -2.88 -1.47
C ASN A 127 -1.31 -2.24 -2.85
N PHE A 128 -0.98 -3.03 -3.88
CA PHE A 128 -0.89 -2.55 -5.25
C PHE A 128 -2.23 -1.95 -5.74
N VAL A 129 -3.31 -2.73 -5.73
CA VAL A 129 -4.60 -2.29 -6.30
C VAL A 129 -5.24 -1.19 -5.44
N LEU A 130 -5.38 -1.40 -4.13
CA LEU A 130 -6.01 -0.40 -3.26
C LEU A 130 -5.15 0.85 -3.13
N GLY A 131 -3.83 0.71 -3.09
CA GLY A 131 -2.90 1.84 -3.04
C GLY A 131 -3.10 2.76 -4.23
N HIS A 132 -3.10 2.22 -5.46
CA HIS A 132 -3.34 3.01 -6.67
C HIS A 132 -4.73 3.63 -6.70
N PHE A 133 -5.76 2.84 -6.40
CA PHE A 133 -7.15 3.32 -6.45
C PHE A 133 -7.41 4.45 -5.44
N VAL A 134 -6.95 4.30 -4.19
CA VAL A 134 -7.14 5.30 -3.14
C VAL A 134 -6.36 6.57 -3.42
N SER A 135 -5.12 6.45 -3.89
CA SER A 135 -4.34 7.64 -4.29
C SER A 135 -5.00 8.37 -5.46
N ALA A 136 -5.50 7.64 -6.46
CA ALA A 136 -6.23 8.24 -7.58
C ALA A 136 -7.50 8.96 -7.11
N LEU A 137 -8.25 8.37 -6.18
CA LEU A 137 -9.45 8.95 -5.57
C LEU A 137 -9.13 10.24 -4.83
N VAL A 138 -8.17 10.19 -3.89
CA VAL A 138 -7.78 11.34 -3.07
C VAL A 138 -7.25 12.47 -3.94
N GLY A 139 -6.31 12.19 -4.85
CA GLY A 139 -5.76 13.20 -5.76
C GLY A 139 -6.82 13.82 -6.67
N THR A 140 -7.78 13.01 -7.17
CA THR A 140 -8.90 13.52 -7.98
C THR A 140 -9.81 14.43 -7.17
N CYS A 141 -10.19 14.03 -5.94
CA CYS A 141 -11.02 14.82 -5.05
C CYS A 141 -10.40 16.19 -4.76
N ILE A 142 -9.12 16.23 -4.37
CA ILE A 142 -8.40 17.47 -4.09
C ILE A 142 -8.35 18.32 -5.34
N THR A 143 -7.94 17.74 -6.48
CA THR A 143 -7.82 18.49 -7.73
C THR A 143 -9.15 19.07 -8.22
N ARG A 144 -10.28 18.38 -7.99
CA ARG A 144 -11.61 18.93 -8.32
C ARG A 144 -11.91 20.25 -7.61
N LEU A 145 -11.40 20.45 -6.39
CA LEU A 145 -11.55 21.71 -5.67
C LEU A 145 -10.70 22.82 -6.28
N PHE A 146 -9.47 22.51 -6.70
CA PHE A 146 -8.58 23.49 -7.34
C PHE A 146 -9.05 23.91 -8.74
N VAL A 147 -9.65 22.99 -9.49
CA VAL A 147 -10.20 23.24 -10.84
C VAL A 147 -11.43 24.17 -10.82
N LEU A 148 -12.02 24.45 -9.64
CA LEU A 148 -13.04 25.50 -9.51
C LEU A 148 -12.49 26.90 -9.90
N ASN A 149 -11.17 27.09 -9.85
CA ASN A 149 -10.53 28.25 -10.45
C ASN A 149 -10.43 28.06 -11.97
N PRO A 150 -11.10 28.90 -12.79
CA PRO A 150 -11.11 28.74 -14.25
C PRO A 150 -9.72 28.86 -14.90
N ASN A 151 -8.77 29.52 -14.22
CA ASN A 151 -7.40 29.67 -14.71
C ASN A 151 -6.51 28.45 -14.41
N TYR A 152 -7.00 27.45 -13.67
CA TYR A 152 -6.17 26.31 -13.25
C TYR A 152 -5.60 25.51 -14.43
N HIS A 153 -6.42 25.25 -15.47
CA HIS A 153 -5.94 24.57 -16.68
C HIS A 153 -4.87 25.38 -17.42
N ARG A 154 -5.08 26.69 -17.54
CA ARG A 154 -4.11 27.60 -18.15
C ARG A 154 -2.77 27.57 -17.41
N PHE A 155 -2.80 27.58 -16.08
CA PHE A 155 -1.58 27.49 -15.25
C PHE A 155 -0.82 26.17 -15.43
N LEU A 156 -1.52 25.07 -15.72
CA LEU A 156 -0.87 23.79 -16.04
C LEU A 156 -0.18 23.82 -17.40
N ASP A 157 -0.83 24.40 -18.41
CA ASP A 157 -0.34 24.39 -19.79
C ASP A 157 0.78 25.42 -20.04
N GLU A 158 0.80 26.53 -19.30
CA GLU A 158 1.84 27.58 -19.41
C GLU A 158 3.22 27.13 -18.88
N GLY A 159 3.29 26.07 -18.07
CA GLY A 159 4.54 25.51 -17.56
C GLY A 159 5.31 26.40 -16.57
N GLY A 160 4.70 27.48 -16.08
CA GLY A 160 5.29 28.43 -15.14
C GLY A 160 5.11 28.05 -13.66
N PHE A 161 5.73 28.82 -12.76
CA PHE A 161 5.46 28.69 -11.33
C PHE A 161 4.09 29.29 -10.97
N HIS A 162 3.13 28.44 -10.65
CA HIS A 162 1.82 28.84 -10.18
C HIS A 162 1.52 28.18 -8.84
N ALA A 163 1.50 28.97 -7.76
CA ALA A 163 1.35 28.46 -6.39
C ALA A 163 0.21 27.43 -6.23
N ASN A 164 -0.94 27.65 -6.88
CA ASN A 164 -2.08 26.74 -6.82
C ASN A 164 -1.77 25.33 -7.36
N VAL A 165 -1.04 25.22 -8.47
CA VAL A 165 -0.66 23.92 -9.08
C VAL A 165 0.34 23.19 -8.19
N PHE A 166 1.33 23.91 -7.67
CA PHE A 166 2.38 23.34 -6.81
C PHE A 166 1.80 22.85 -5.47
N VAL A 167 0.95 23.66 -4.84
CA VAL A 167 0.24 23.29 -3.60
C VAL A 167 -0.69 22.11 -3.86
N ASN A 168 -1.45 22.10 -4.96
CA ASN A 168 -2.31 20.97 -5.30
C ASN A 168 -1.53 19.67 -5.47
N GLY A 169 -0.40 19.70 -6.19
CA GLY A 169 0.46 18.52 -6.37
C GLY A 169 0.96 17.97 -5.03
N GLY A 170 1.55 18.84 -4.20
CA GLY A 170 2.06 18.46 -2.88
C GLY A 170 0.96 17.93 -1.95
N LEU A 171 -0.19 18.60 -1.91
CA LEU A 171 -1.34 18.20 -1.11
C LEU A 171 -1.89 16.85 -1.59
N SER A 172 -2.08 16.67 -2.90
CA SER A 172 -2.56 15.42 -3.50
C SER A 172 -1.63 14.25 -3.17
N MET A 173 -0.31 14.43 -3.29
CA MET A 173 0.67 13.40 -2.92
C MET A 173 0.64 13.08 -1.43
N ALA A 174 0.77 14.10 -0.57
CA ALA A 174 0.86 13.91 0.88
C ALA A 174 -0.42 13.29 1.47
N THR A 175 -1.59 13.76 1.04
CA THR A 175 -2.88 13.20 1.49
C THR A 175 -3.10 11.79 0.95
N SER A 176 -2.66 11.49 -0.28
CA SER A 176 -2.73 10.12 -0.82
C SER A 176 -1.84 9.16 -0.01
N ALA A 177 -0.61 9.57 0.30
CA ALA A 177 0.30 8.78 1.14
C ALA A 177 -0.28 8.55 2.54
N LEU A 178 -0.87 9.59 3.15
CA LEU A 178 -1.55 9.46 4.43
C LEU A 178 -2.73 8.48 4.35
N ALA A 179 -3.58 8.59 3.33
CA ALA A 179 -4.71 7.69 3.14
C ALA A 179 -4.26 6.23 3.01
N GLN A 180 -3.18 5.96 2.28
CA GLN A 180 -2.60 4.62 2.17
C GLN A 180 -2.11 4.05 3.51
N VAL A 181 -1.49 4.90 4.34
CA VAL A 181 -1.05 4.52 5.69
C VAL A 181 -2.25 4.18 6.57
N LEU A 182 -3.31 5.01 6.54
CA LEU A 182 -4.52 4.82 7.34
C LEU A 182 -5.24 3.50 7.02
N ILE A 183 -5.33 3.13 5.74
CA ILE A 183 -5.98 1.88 5.32
C ILE A 183 -5.04 0.66 5.40
N GLY A 184 -3.76 0.87 5.76
CA GLY A 184 -2.74 -0.18 5.83
C GLY A 184 -2.46 -0.85 4.47
N ALA A 185 -2.55 -0.11 3.38
CA ALA A 185 -2.33 -0.60 2.01
C ALA A 185 -1.27 0.27 1.29
N VAL A 186 -0.15 0.50 1.96
CA VAL A 186 0.96 1.31 1.42
C VAL A 186 1.55 0.66 0.19
N HIS A 187 1.52 1.40 -0.92
CA HIS A 187 2.19 1.08 -2.17
C HIS A 187 2.86 2.35 -2.67
N PRO A 188 4.18 2.53 -2.42
CA PRO A 188 4.86 3.80 -2.68
C PRO A 188 4.68 4.36 -4.10
N PRO A 189 4.71 3.54 -5.18
CA PRO A 189 4.46 4.04 -6.54
C PRO A 189 3.10 4.71 -6.71
N ALA A 190 2.09 4.29 -5.95
CA ALA A 190 0.77 4.86 -6.04
C ALA A 190 0.66 6.28 -5.45
N GLY A 191 1.63 6.74 -4.64
CA GLY A 191 1.70 8.16 -4.30
C GLY A 191 1.80 9.05 -5.54
N ALA A 192 2.64 8.65 -6.51
CA ALA A 192 2.77 9.35 -7.79
C ALA A 192 1.48 9.31 -8.62
N THR A 193 0.64 8.27 -8.47
CA THR A 193 -0.70 8.23 -9.07
C THR A 193 -1.60 9.35 -8.54
N GLY A 194 -1.58 9.61 -7.23
CA GLY A 194 -2.32 10.73 -6.64
C GLY A 194 -1.77 12.08 -7.08
N LEU A 195 -0.44 12.23 -7.15
CA LEU A 195 0.22 13.43 -7.66
C LEU A 195 -0.17 13.73 -9.12
N ASN A 196 -0.16 12.71 -9.99
CA ASN A 196 -0.49 12.86 -11.41
C ASN A 196 -1.91 13.36 -11.65
N ALA A 197 -2.84 13.09 -10.73
CA ALA A 197 -4.19 13.65 -10.79
C ALA A 197 -4.22 15.19 -10.74
N ALA A 198 -3.18 15.83 -10.19
CA ALA A 198 -3.07 17.27 -10.01
C ALA A 198 -2.18 17.96 -11.05
N VAL A 199 -1.10 17.31 -11.49
CA VAL A 199 -0.02 17.96 -12.25
C VAL A 199 -0.05 17.70 -13.76
N GLN A 200 -0.75 16.67 -14.21
CA GLN A 200 -0.79 16.34 -15.63
C GLN A 200 -2.10 16.82 -16.26
N SER A 201 -2.01 17.77 -17.20
CA SER A 201 -3.19 18.41 -17.83
C SER A 201 -4.18 17.38 -18.39
N GLN A 202 -3.70 16.34 -19.08
CA GLN A 202 -4.52 15.22 -19.58
C GLN A 202 -5.24 14.43 -18.48
N VAL A 203 -4.63 14.27 -17.30
CA VAL A 203 -5.27 13.55 -16.17
C VAL A 203 -6.26 14.46 -15.46
N VAL A 204 -5.96 15.75 -15.37
CA VAL A 204 -6.87 16.75 -14.80
C VAL A 204 -8.13 16.87 -15.67
N THR A 205 -8.03 16.83 -17.00
CA THR A 205 -9.22 16.81 -17.88
C THR A 205 -9.99 15.49 -17.80
N LEU A 206 -9.31 14.38 -17.52
CA LEU A 206 -9.92 13.06 -17.32
C LEU A 206 -10.88 13.06 -16.12
N SER A 207 -10.54 13.79 -15.05
CA SER A 207 -11.39 13.93 -13.87
C SER A 207 -11.77 12.57 -13.27
N TRP A 208 -13.04 12.34 -12.94
CA TRP A 208 -13.53 11.09 -12.36
C TRP A 208 -13.30 9.84 -13.22
N ARG A 209 -13.12 10.01 -14.53
CA ARG A 209 -12.74 8.92 -15.44
C ARG A 209 -11.35 8.34 -15.15
N TYR A 210 -10.54 9.04 -14.35
CA TYR A 210 -9.24 8.54 -13.92
C TYR A 210 -9.33 7.27 -13.07
N LEU A 211 -10.36 7.14 -12.23
CA LEU A 211 -10.54 6.00 -11.33
C LEU A 211 -10.69 4.66 -12.06
N PRO A 212 -11.63 4.50 -13.02
CA PRO A 212 -11.74 3.25 -13.77
C PRO A 212 -10.50 2.96 -14.61
N VAL A 213 -9.80 3.98 -15.15
CA VAL A 213 -8.54 3.81 -15.89
C VAL A 213 -7.45 3.23 -14.97
N ILE A 214 -7.27 3.79 -13.79
CA ILE A 214 -6.30 3.29 -12.80
C ILE A 214 -6.65 1.87 -12.36
N LEU A 215 -7.91 1.62 -12.04
CA LEU A 215 -8.34 0.31 -11.61
C LEU A 215 -8.11 -0.74 -12.70
N ALA A 216 -8.45 -0.44 -13.95
CA ALA A 216 -8.22 -1.33 -15.09
C ALA A 216 -6.72 -1.61 -15.27
N SER A 217 -5.87 -0.57 -15.31
CA SER A 217 -4.41 -0.72 -15.45
C SER A 217 -3.80 -1.54 -14.31
N SER A 218 -4.24 -1.33 -13.07
CA SER A 218 -3.82 -2.14 -11.92
C SER A 218 -4.26 -3.60 -12.06
N LEU A 219 -5.49 -3.87 -12.49
CA LEU A 219 -5.97 -5.25 -12.65
C LEU A 219 -5.25 -5.98 -13.80
N ILE A 220 -4.97 -5.29 -14.90
CA ILE A 220 -4.21 -5.83 -16.04
C ILE A 220 -2.80 -6.23 -15.61
N MET A 221 -2.06 -5.31 -14.98
CA MET A 221 -0.71 -5.58 -14.52
C MET A 221 -0.67 -6.63 -13.39
N LEU A 222 -1.67 -6.64 -12.50
CA LEU A 222 -1.79 -7.69 -11.50
C LEU A 222 -2.02 -9.05 -12.16
N GLY A 223 -2.92 -9.15 -13.14
CA GLY A 223 -3.15 -10.38 -13.89
C GLY A 223 -1.88 -10.92 -14.54
N TRP A 224 -1.10 -10.04 -15.16
CA TRP A 224 0.20 -10.39 -15.74
C TRP A 224 1.22 -10.83 -14.67
N ALA A 225 1.27 -10.13 -13.53
CA ALA A 225 2.13 -10.49 -12.39
C ALA A 225 1.76 -11.86 -11.79
N LEU A 226 0.48 -12.20 -11.70
CA LEU A 226 0.02 -13.51 -11.25
C LEU A 226 0.48 -14.61 -12.22
N ILE A 227 0.50 -14.35 -13.53
CA ILE A 227 0.97 -15.32 -14.52
C ILE A 227 2.48 -15.51 -14.39
N ILE A 228 3.26 -14.46 -14.71
CA ILE A 228 4.71 -14.56 -14.89
C ILE A 228 5.44 -15.00 -13.62
N ASN A 229 5.02 -14.51 -12.45
CA ASN A 229 5.70 -14.85 -11.20
C ASN A 229 5.37 -16.25 -10.67
N ASN A 230 4.44 -17.00 -11.28
CA ASN A 230 4.11 -18.37 -10.88
C ASN A 230 4.45 -19.43 -11.94
N VAL A 231 4.91 -19.03 -13.13
CA VAL A 231 5.37 -19.97 -14.17
C VAL A 231 6.58 -20.78 -13.68
N GLY A 232 7.57 -20.08 -13.12
CA GLY A 232 8.80 -20.67 -12.62
C GLY A 232 8.73 -21.16 -11.18
N ARG A 233 9.86 -21.07 -10.50
CA ARG A 233 10.09 -21.50 -9.10
C ARG A 233 9.73 -20.45 -8.06
N ARG A 234 9.31 -19.27 -8.51
CA ARG A 234 8.81 -18.15 -7.70
C ARG A 234 7.39 -18.40 -7.18
N ARG A 235 6.96 -17.58 -6.23
CA ARG A 235 5.61 -17.56 -5.67
C ARG A 235 5.13 -16.13 -5.53
N TYR A 236 4.01 -15.82 -6.16
CA TYR A 236 3.33 -14.55 -6.01
C TYR A 236 1.80 -14.76 -6.10
N PRO A 237 0.98 -14.08 -5.31
CA PRO A 237 1.36 -13.34 -4.12
C PRO A 237 1.83 -14.26 -2.99
N VAL A 238 2.57 -13.68 -2.05
CA VAL A 238 2.87 -14.32 -0.76
C VAL A 238 1.60 -14.33 0.09
N PHE A 239 0.85 -13.22 0.07
CA PHE A 239 -0.44 -13.08 0.73
C PHE A 239 -1.35 -12.11 -0.03
N TRP A 240 -2.66 -12.30 0.07
CA TRP A 240 -3.63 -11.42 -0.57
C TRP A 240 -4.02 -10.23 0.31
N TRP A 241 -4.36 -10.48 1.57
CA TRP A 241 -5.00 -9.47 2.42
C TRP A 241 -4.19 -9.02 3.62
N LYS A 242 -3.51 -9.95 4.30
CA LYS A 242 -2.73 -9.64 5.49
C LYS A 242 -1.28 -10.11 5.31
N PRO A 243 -0.33 -9.17 5.29
CA PRO A 243 1.04 -9.49 5.66
C PRO A 243 1.05 -9.99 7.11
N GLY A 244 1.94 -10.91 7.47
CA GLY A 244 2.43 -10.93 8.86
C GLY A 244 2.91 -9.51 9.23
N LYS A 245 2.90 -9.09 10.50
CA LYS A 245 3.14 -7.69 10.91
C LYS A 245 4.34 -7.04 10.15
N VAL A 246 4.06 -6.07 9.28
CA VAL A 246 5.09 -5.44 8.41
C VAL A 246 5.29 -3.96 8.66
N PHE A 247 4.32 -3.26 9.24
CA PHE A 247 4.51 -1.86 9.63
C PHE A 247 4.69 -1.78 11.13
N VAL A 248 5.58 -0.88 11.56
CA VAL A 248 5.99 -0.57 12.94
C VAL A 248 4.79 -0.56 13.89
N SER A 249 4.38 -1.74 14.33
CA SER A 249 3.84 -1.90 15.66
C SER A 249 5.07 -2.06 16.49
N ALA A 250 5.30 -1.12 17.41
CA ALA A 250 6.16 -1.38 18.54
C ALA A 250 5.86 -2.83 18.99
N THR A 251 6.89 -3.68 19.01
CA THR A 251 6.76 -5.05 19.52
C THR A 251 5.98 -4.96 20.83
N LYS A 252 5.16 -5.95 21.22
CA LYS A 252 4.45 -5.88 22.52
C LYS A 252 5.39 -5.43 23.66
N GLU A 253 6.64 -5.87 23.57
CA GLU A 253 7.76 -5.49 24.41
C GLU A 253 8.18 -4.01 24.33
N GLN A 254 8.22 -3.40 23.14
CA GLN A 254 8.46 -1.96 22.97
C GLN A 254 7.27 -1.12 23.47
N GLN A 255 6.02 -1.56 23.25
CA GLN A 255 4.83 -0.90 23.81
C GLN A 255 4.81 -0.94 25.34
N ILE A 256 5.26 -2.05 25.93
CA ILE A 256 5.42 -2.18 27.38
C ILE A 256 6.52 -1.25 27.87
N LYS A 257 7.68 -1.20 27.18
CA LYS A 257 8.79 -0.30 27.55
C LYS A 257 8.40 1.19 27.46
N GLU A 258 7.66 1.60 26.43
CA GLU A 258 7.16 2.97 26.29
C GLU A 258 6.18 3.32 27.41
N ARG A 259 5.19 2.46 27.71
CA ARG A 259 4.26 2.69 28.84
C ARG A 259 4.96 2.73 30.20
N VAL A 260 5.97 1.88 30.40
CA VAL A 260 6.77 1.88 31.65
C VAL A 260 7.59 3.16 31.75
N ARG A 261 8.12 3.67 30.62
CA ARG A 261 8.84 4.94 30.58
C ARG A 261 7.90 6.12 30.88
N GLU A 262 6.74 6.18 30.24
CA GLU A 262 5.72 7.21 30.51
C GLU A 262 5.29 7.17 31.98
N ALA A 263 5.04 5.98 32.55
CA ALA A 263 4.69 5.83 33.95
C ALA A 263 5.79 6.34 34.90
N ARG A 264 7.07 6.11 34.58
CA ARG A 264 8.21 6.63 35.35
C ARG A 264 8.35 8.15 35.24
N GLU A 265 8.10 8.71 34.06
CA GLU A 265 8.14 10.16 33.85
C GLU A 265 7.03 10.86 34.64
N VAL A 266 5.83 10.26 34.69
CA VAL A 266 4.71 10.73 35.54
C VAL A 266 5.02 10.59 37.03
N GLU A 267 5.58 9.46 37.47
CA GLU A 267 5.97 9.26 38.87
C GLU A 267 7.04 10.27 39.32
N MET A 268 8.02 10.58 38.46
CA MET A 268 9.00 11.62 38.74
C MET A 268 8.39 13.01 38.79
N ALA A 269 7.46 13.34 37.88
CA ALA A 269 6.76 14.63 37.90
C ALA A 269 5.94 14.82 39.20
N LEU A 270 5.22 13.78 39.64
CA LEU A 270 4.46 13.79 40.89
C LEU A 270 5.37 13.97 42.12
N ARG A 271 6.54 13.30 42.16
CA ARG A 271 7.51 13.49 43.25
C ARG A 271 8.12 14.89 43.29
N VAL A 272 8.29 15.53 42.13
CA VAL A 272 8.76 16.91 42.06
C VAL A 272 7.68 17.87 42.57
N GLU A 273 6.41 17.64 42.23
CA GLU A 273 5.30 18.41 42.80
C GLU A 273 5.16 18.22 44.32
N GLU A 274 5.18 16.97 44.81
CA GLU A 274 5.12 16.68 46.26
C GLU A 274 6.30 17.30 47.03
N GLY A 275 7.50 17.24 46.45
CA GLY A 275 8.69 17.88 47.01
C GLY A 275 8.60 19.40 47.05
N ALA A 276 7.96 20.04 46.06
CA ALA A 276 7.73 21.48 46.03
C ALA A 276 6.68 21.92 47.06
N THR A 277 5.63 21.12 47.28
CA THR A 277 4.63 21.40 48.33
C THR A 277 5.17 21.27 49.74
N LEU A 278 6.09 20.33 50.00
CA LEU A 278 6.72 20.16 51.32
C LEU A 278 7.71 21.27 51.67
N SER A 279 8.31 21.95 50.67
CA SER A 279 9.16 23.12 50.90
C SER A 279 8.39 24.39 51.24
N ASP A 280 7.11 24.48 50.85
CA ASP A 280 6.27 25.67 51.11
C ASP A 280 5.64 25.65 52.52
N GLU A 281 5.40 24.47 53.10
CA GLU A 281 4.87 24.35 54.47
C GLU A 281 5.94 24.49 55.59
N GLY A 282 7.23 24.47 55.26
CA GLY A 282 8.32 24.57 56.23
C GLY A 282 8.73 25.99 56.65
N GLY A 283 8.08 27.02 56.11
CA GLY A 283 8.50 28.43 56.23
C GLY A 283 7.84 29.29 57.31
N GLU A 284 6.79 28.82 57.98
CA GLU A 284 6.00 29.64 58.92
C GLU A 284 5.92 29.06 60.34
N THR A 285 7.02 29.07 61.11
CA THR A 285 6.93 29.22 62.58
C THR A 285 8.18 29.89 63.14
N SER A 286 8.25 31.22 63.10
CA SER A 286 8.99 31.98 64.11
C SER A 286 8.32 33.34 64.35
N GLY A 287 7.67 33.51 65.49
CA GLY A 287 7.16 34.81 65.91
C GLY A 287 6.38 34.78 67.23
N HIS A 288 6.86 35.59 68.18
CA HIS A 288 6.28 35.98 69.48
C HIS A 288 6.50 35.01 70.65
N GLU A 289 6.97 35.41 71.83
CA GLU A 289 7.07 36.71 72.54
C GLU A 289 7.85 36.44 73.86
N PRO A 290 8.11 37.42 74.75
CA PRO A 290 8.40 38.86 74.60
C PRO A 290 9.85 39.23 74.98
#